data_AF-C0DBY3-F1
#
_entry.id   AF-C0DBY3-F1
#
_cell.length_a   1.000
_cell.length_b   1.000
_cell.length_c   1.000
_cell.angle_alpha   90.00
_cell.angle_beta   90.00
_cell.angle_gamma   90.00
#
_symmetry.space_group_name_H-M   'P 1'
#
loop_
_entity.id
_entity.type
_entity.pdbx_description
1 polymer ?
#
loop_
_entity_poly.entity_id
_entity_poly.type
_entity_poly.pdbx_seq_one_letter_code
_entity_poly.pdbx_strand_id
1 'polypeptide(L)'
;MVEQLTVDKFLSTLSSKEPVPGGGGASALAGALGNALGQMVANLTIGKKRYADVEDEIKGLLARMEDLQKEFVILADRDEEVFAPLAAAYGLPTGTEEEKAHKAAVMEQRLLDASYVPLEVMEKAVEMLGILDVLAVKG
;
A
#
# COMPACT_ATOMS: atom_id res chain seq x y z
N MET A 1 9.17 9.12 2.81
CA MET A 1 9.43 7.73 2.37
C MET A 1 9.40 6.80 3.56
N VAL A 2 8.21 6.23 3.77
CA VAL A 2 7.85 5.14 4.67
C VAL A 2 8.84 3.98 4.59
N GLU A 3 9.35 3.64 3.40
CA GLU A 3 10.32 2.54 3.21
C GLU A 3 11.55 2.62 4.14
N GLN A 4 11.98 3.84 4.50
CA GLN A 4 13.18 4.07 5.30
C GLN A 4 12.87 4.40 6.77
N LEU A 5 11.60 4.46 7.16
CA LEU A 5 11.23 4.79 8.53
C LEU A 5 11.31 3.56 9.44
N THR A 6 11.85 3.77 10.65
CA THR A 6 11.62 2.81 11.74
C THR A 6 10.13 2.78 12.09
N VAL A 7 9.62 1.62 12.54
CA VAL A 7 8.21 1.48 12.97
C VAL A 7 7.81 2.55 14.00
N ASP A 8 8.66 2.83 14.99
CA ASP A 8 8.41 3.87 16.00
C ASP A 8 8.27 5.27 15.38
N LYS A 9 9.16 5.61 14.44
CA LYS A 9 9.07 6.87 13.69
C LYS A 9 7.81 6.97 12.82
N PHE A 10 7.42 5.88 12.15
CA PHE A 10 6.19 5.85 11.36
C PHE A 10 4.97 6.08 12.26
N LEU A 11 4.84 5.33 13.36
CA LEU A 11 3.70 5.43 14.29
C LEU A 11 3.61 6.81 14.96
N SER A 12 4.74 7.35 15.42
CA SER A 12 4.78 8.69 16.04
C SER A 12 4.44 9.80 15.05
N THR A 13 4.78 9.65 13.77
CA THR A 13 4.44 10.65 12.72
C THR A 13 2.98 10.53 12.30
N LEU A 14 2.48 9.30 12.07
CA LEU A 14 1.07 9.01 11.74
C LEU A 14 0.09 9.52 12.80
N SER A 15 0.47 9.43 14.08
CA SER A 15 -0.35 9.91 15.21
C SER A 15 -0.19 11.40 15.52
N SER A 16 0.57 12.13 14.71
CA SER A 16 0.86 13.55 14.91
C SER A 16 -0.12 14.47 14.17
N LYS A 17 0.22 15.76 14.05
CA LYS A 17 -0.50 16.74 13.22
C LYS A 17 0.05 16.86 11.80
N GLU A 18 1.12 16.12 11.49
CA GLU A 18 1.69 16.11 10.15
C GLU A 18 0.65 15.58 9.14
N PRO A 19 0.60 16.13 7.92
CA PRO A 19 -0.38 15.73 6.91
C PRO A 19 -0.16 14.30 6.37
N VAL A 20 1.07 13.80 6.45
CA VAL A 20 1.50 12.49 5.98
C VAL A 20 2.53 11.87 6.95
N PRO A 21 2.61 10.54 7.10
CA PRO A 21 1.78 9.52 6.46
C PRO A 21 0.33 9.54 6.95
N GLY A 22 -0.60 9.16 6.06
CA GLY A 22 -2.03 9.11 6.33
C GLY A 22 -2.61 7.70 6.38
N GLY A 23 -3.93 7.61 6.27
CA GLY A 23 -4.65 6.33 6.28
C GLY A 23 -4.33 5.42 5.09
N GLY A 24 -4.05 5.99 3.90
CA GLY A 24 -3.65 5.21 2.72
C GLY A 24 -2.30 4.54 2.93
N GLY A 25 -1.29 5.30 3.36
CA GLY A 25 0.02 4.79 3.74
C GLY A 25 -0.04 3.72 4.84
N ALA A 26 -0.86 3.94 5.87
CA ALA A 26 -1.08 2.94 6.91
C ALA A 26 -1.75 1.65 6.39
N SER A 27 -2.71 1.77 5.47
CA SER A 27 -3.39 0.62 4.85
C SER A 27 -2.45 -0.19 3.97
N ALA A 28 -1.59 0.48 3.20
CA ALA A 28 -0.56 -0.18 2.39
C ALA A 28 0.45 -0.92 3.28
N LEU A 29 0.89 -0.32 4.40
CA LEU A 29 1.76 -0.98 5.37
C LEU A 29 1.07 -2.19 6.04
N ALA A 30 -0.23 -2.12 6.33
CA ALA A 30 -0.99 -3.26 6.82
C ALA A 30 -1.00 -4.42 5.81
N GLY A 31 -1.17 -4.13 4.51
CA GLY A 31 -1.01 -5.11 3.44
C GLY A 31 0.39 -5.72 3.41
N ALA A 32 1.43 -4.91 3.53
CA ALA A 32 2.82 -5.35 3.59
C ALA A 32 3.08 -6.30 4.78
N LEU A 33 2.49 -6.03 5.95
CA LEU A 33 2.60 -6.91 7.13
C LEU A 33 1.87 -8.24 6.92
N GLY A 34 0.65 -8.21 6.35
CA GLY A 34 -0.09 -9.42 6.01
C GLY A 34 0.65 -10.30 5.01
N ASN A 35 1.22 -9.69 3.98
CA ASN A 35 2.02 -10.37 2.96
C ASN A 35 3.29 -11.00 3.54
N ALA A 36 4.00 -10.28 4.42
CA ALA A 36 5.18 -10.82 5.10
C ALA A 36 4.86 -12.07 5.95
N LEU A 37 3.69 -12.11 6.59
CA LEU A 37 3.21 -13.32 7.28
C LEU A 37 2.93 -14.48 6.31
N GLY A 38 2.35 -14.20 5.14
CA GLY A 38 2.19 -15.18 4.06
C GLY A 38 3.53 -15.76 3.58
N GLN A 39 4.52 -14.89 3.36
CA GLN A 39 5.87 -15.32 3.00
C GLN A 39 6.51 -16.19 4.09
N MET A 40 6.28 -15.87 5.37
CA MET A 40 6.75 -16.71 6.47
C MET A 40 6.14 -18.12 6.40
N VAL A 41 4.85 -18.25 6.11
CA VAL A 41 4.20 -19.57 5.90
C VAL A 41 4.87 -20.31 4.75
N ALA A 42 4.98 -19.68 3.57
CA ALA A 42 5.62 -20.30 2.40
C ALA A 42 7.05 -20.79 2.69
N ASN A 43 7.86 -19.98 3.39
CA ASN A 43 9.22 -20.36 3.80
C ASN A 43 9.24 -21.51 4.82
N LEU A 44 8.23 -21.60 5.70
CA LEU A 44 8.06 -22.73 6.60
C LEU A 44 7.57 -23.99 5.89
N THR A 45 7.00 -23.89 4.69
CA THR A 45 6.54 -25.02 3.87
C THR A 45 7.67 -25.61 3.04
N ILE A 46 8.44 -24.76 2.35
CA ILE A 46 9.50 -25.16 1.40
C ILE A 46 10.58 -26.02 2.08
N GLY A 47 11.01 -27.09 1.41
CA GLY A 47 12.08 -27.98 1.87
C GLY A 47 11.64 -29.03 2.90
N LYS A 48 10.37 -29.03 3.33
CA LYS A 48 9.82 -30.10 4.16
C LYS A 48 9.32 -31.25 3.28
N LYS A 49 9.79 -32.47 3.58
CA LYS A 49 9.39 -33.71 2.87
C LYS A 49 7.88 -33.89 2.71
N ARG A 50 7.08 -33.47 3.70
CA ARG A 50 5.61 -33.61 3.67
C ARG A 50 4.92 -32.70 2.65
N TYR A 51 5.63 -31.70 2.11
CA TYR A 51 5.11 -30.72 1.15
C TYR A 51 5.82 -30.80 -0.21
N ALA A 52 6.55 -31.88 -0.48
CA ALA A 52 7.30 -32.03 -1.73
C ALA A 52 6.40 -31.87 -2.98
N ASP A 53 5.16 -32.34 -2.91
CA ASP A 53 4.20 -32.28 -4.02
C ASP A 53 3.72 -30.85 -4.35
N VAL A 54 3.88 -29.89 -3.43
CA VAL A 54 3.45 -28.49 -3.60
C VAL A 54 4.62 -27.52 -3.63
N GLU A 55 5.86 -27.99 -3.49
CA GLU A 55 7.01 -27.11 -3.24
C GLU A 55 7.26 -26.10 -4.36
N ASP A 56 7.15 -26.53 -5.63
CA ASP A 56 7.37 -25.63 -6.78
C ASP A 56 6.25 -24.58 -6.92
N GLU A 57 5.01 -24.94 -6.60
CA GLU A 57 3.88 -24.00 -6.55
C GLU A 57 4.13 -22.94 -5.47
N ILE A 58 4.53 -23.37 -4.27
CA ILE A 58 4.77 -22.47 -3.13
C ILE A 58 5.98 -21.54 -3.40
N LYS A 59 7.02 -22.02 -4.08
CA LYS A 59 8.14 -21.16 -4.53
C LYS A 59 7.68 -20.08 -5.52
N GLY A 60 6.81 -20.43 -6.46
CA GLY A 60 6.23 -19.45 -7.39
C GLY A 60 5.40 -18.38 -6.67
N LEU A 61 4.59 -18.80 -5.71
CA LEU A 61 3.80 -17.89 -4.87
C LEU A 61 4.69 -17.00 -3.99
N LEU A 62 5.76 -17.55 -3.43
CA LEU A 62 6.73 -16.79 -2.64
C LEU A 62 7.36 -15.67 -3.47
N ALA A 63 7.82 -15.98 -4.69
CA ALA A 63 8.38 -14.97 -5.59
C ALA A 63 7.37 -13.84 -5.88
N ARG A 64 6.09 -14.18 -6.11
CA ARG A 64 5.06 -13.15 -6.30
C ARG A 64 4.80 -12.32 -5.05
N MET A 65 4.79 -12.94 -3.86
CA MET A 65 4.65 -12.23 -2.60
C MET A 65 5.83 -11.29 -2.33
N GLU A 66 7.06 -11.65 -2.72
CA GLU A 66 8.23 -10.75 -2.61
C GLU A 66 8.05 -9.49 -3.46
N ASP A 67 7.43 -9.59 -4.63
CA ASP A 67 7.09 -8.43 -5.45
C ASP A 67 5.93 -7.63 -4.87
N LEU A 68 4.86 -8.29 -4.39
CA LEU A 68 3.77 -7.63 -3.66
C LEU A 68 4.27 -6.85 -2.44
N GLN A 69 5.30 -7.36 -1.74
CA GLN A 69 5.91 -6.68 -0.61
C GLN A 69 6.45 -5.30 -1.01
N LYS A 70 7.19 -5.25 -2.13
CA LYS A 70 7.75 -4.00 -2.66
C LYS A 70 6.62 -3.09 -3.13
N GLU A 71 5.62 -3.64 -3.81
CA GLU A 71 4.46 -2.88 -4.30
C GLU A 71 3.70 -2.20 -3.15
N PHE A 72 3.42 -2.90 -2.04
CA PHE A 72 2.77 -2.28 -0.87
C PHE A 72 3.61 -1.17 -0.25
N VAL A 73 4.92 -1.35 -0.14
CA VAL A 73 5.82 -0.31 0.42
C VAL A 73 5.86 0.92 -0.50
N ILE A 74 5.97 0.71 -1.82
CA ILE A 74 5.90 1.79 -2.82
C ILE A 74 4.56 2.51 -2.76
N LEU A 75 3.45 1.78 -2.61
CA LEU A 75 2.11 2.38 -2.50
C LEU A 75 1.97 3.22 -1.23
N ALA A 76 2.64 2.84 -0.14
CA ALA A 76 2.66 3.65 1.08
C ALA A 76 3.35 5.01 0.86
N ASP A 77 4.44 5.03 0.09
CA ASP A 77 5.15 6.26 -0.30
C ASP A 77 4.33 7.09 -1.30
N ARG A 78 3.72 6.44 -2.29
CA ARG A 78 2.87 7.11 -3.29
C ARG A 78 1.68 7.82 -2.67
N ASP A 79 1.12 7.30 -1.57
CA ASP A 79 0.05 7.98 -0.82
C ASP A 79 0.53 9.36 -0.31
N GLU A 80 1.76 9.43 0.22
CA GLU A 80 2.36 10.70 0.64
C GLU A 80 2.56 11.66 -0.55
N GLU A 81 3.03 11.13 -1.67
CA GLU A 81 3.34 11.90 -2.88
C GLU A 81 2.09 12.51 -3.53
N VAL A 82 0.99 11.76 -3.63
CA VAL A 82 -0.26 12.26 -4.23
C VAL A 82 -1.04 13.15 -3.27
N PHE A 83 -0.82 13.04 -1.96
CA PHE A 83 -1.48 13.89 -0.98
C PHE A 83 -0.92 15.32 -0.96
N ALA A 84 0.39 15.52 -1.15
CA ALA A 84 0.98 16.87 -1.08
C ALA A 84 0.37 17.88 -2.09
N PRO A 85 0.15 17.54 -3.38
CA PRO A 85 -0.55 18.41 -4.33
C PRO A 85 -2.01 18.67 -3.95
N LEU A 86 -2.71 17.66 -3.42
CA LEU A 86 -4.09 17.79 -2.96
C LEU A 86 -4.18 18.73 -1.74
N ALA A 87 -3.26 18.60 -0.79
CA ALA A 87 -3.16 19.48 0.37
C ALA A 87 -2.94 20.95 -0.06
N ALA A 88 -2.07 21.18 -1.04
CA ALA A 88 -1.85 22.52 -1.60
C ALA A 88 -3.10 23.07 -2.30
N ALA A 89 -3.87 22.22 -3.00
CA ALA A 89 -5.09 22.62 -3.69
C ALA A 89 -6.18 23.14 -2.74
N TYR A 90 -6.27 22.63 -1.51
CA TYR A 90 -7.18 23.18 -0.50
C TYR A 90 -6.92 24.66 -0.18
N GLY A 91 -5.67 25.11 -0.27
CA GLY A 91 -5.24 26.48 0.00
C GLY A 91 -5.47 27.48 -1.14
N LEU A 92 -5.94 27.04 -2.32
CA LEU A 92 -6.16 27.93 -3.46
C LEU A 92 -7.21 29.02 -3.17
N PRO A 93 -7.03 30.24 -3.71
CA PRO A 93 -7.92 31.37 -3.47
C PRO A 93 -9.31 31.14 -4.07
N THR A 94 -10.30 31.87 -3.55
CA THR A 94 -11.72 31.73 -3.92
C THR A 94 -12.45 33.09 -3.95
N GLY A 95 -11.70 34.18 -4.16
CA GLY A 95 -12.20 35.55 -4.14
C GLY A 95 -12.92 35.96 -5.43
N THR A 96 -12.54 35.41 -6.58
CA THR A 96 -13.22 35.63 -7.88
C THR A 96 -13.85 34.36 -8.44
N GLU A 97 -14.72 34.49 -9.44
CA GLU A 97 -15.30 33.33 -10.13
C GLU A 97 -14.24 32.54 -10.91
N GLU A 98 -13.25 33.22 -11.49
CA GLU A 98 -12.10 32.57 -12.15
C GLU A 98 -11.26 31.78 -11.14
N GLU A 99 -11.01 32.33 -9.94
CA GLU A 99 -10.28 31.63 -8.87
C GLU A 99 -11.04 30.39 -8.39
N LYS A 100 -12.37 30.50 -8.22
CA LYS A 100 -13.22 29.36 -7.86
C LYS A 100 -13.22 28.28 -8.94
N ALA A 101 -13.34 28.66 -10.21
CA ALA A 101 -13.31 27.73 -11.33
C ALA A 101 -11.95 27.02 -11.44
N HIS A 102 -10.84 27.75 -11.27
CA HIS A 102 -9.50 27.18 -11.24
C HIS A 102 -9.33 26.20 -10.08
N LYS A 103 -9.75 26.59 -8.85
CA LYS A 103 -9.70 25.70 -7.69
C LYS A 103 -10.51 24.44 -7.91
N ALA A 104 -11.72 24.54 -8.46
CA ALA A 104 -12.56 23.38 -8.75
C ALA A 104 -11.87 22.40 -9.70
N ALA A 105 -11.30 22.89 -10.81
CA ALA A 105 -10.60 22.05 -11.78
C ALA A 105 -9.35 21.37 -11.18
N VAL A 106 -8.55 22.10 -10.38
CA VAL A 106 -7.38 21.52 -9.71
C VAL A 106 -7.80 20.48 -8.68
N MET A 107 -8.81 20.79 -7.85
CA MET A 107 -9.33 19.87 -6.84
C MET A 107 -9.85 18.57 -7.47
N GLU A 108 -10.62 18.65 -8.55
CA GLU A 108 -11.13 17.48 -9.25
C GLU A 108 -10.00 16.55 -9.71
N GLN A 109 -8.99 17.11 -10.39
CA GLN A 109 -7.84 16.32 -10.83
C GLN A 109 -7.08 15.70 -9.65
N ARG A 110 -6.82 16.48 -8.58
CA ARG A 110 -6.05 15.97 -7.43
C ARG A 110 -6.80 14.94 -6.61
N LEU A 111 -8.11 15.06 -6.49
CA LEU A 111 -8.94 14.03 -5.85
C LEU A 111 -8.93 12.73 -6.66
N LEU A 112 -9.01 12.83 -7.99
CA LEU A 112 -8.91 11.67 -8.87
C LEU A 112 -7.53 10.99 -8.74
N ASP A 113 -6.44 11.77 -8.85
CA ASP A 113 -5.06 11.27 -8.69
C ASP A 113 -4.88 10.56 -7.33
N ALA A 114 -5.35 11.18 -6.24
CA ALA A 114 -5.27 10.63 -4.89
C ALA A 114 -6.14 9.37 -4.71
N SER A 115 -7.23 9.23 -5.47
CA SER A 115 -8.11 8.06 -5.39
C SER A 115 -7.53 6.79 -6.02
N TYR A 116 -6.56 6.91 -6.93
CA TYR A 116 -5.95 5.75 -7.59
C TYR A 116 -5.05 4.95 -6.66
N VAL A 117 -4.30 5.59 -5.76
CA VAL A 117 -3.41 4.88 -4.83
C VAL A 117 -4.16 3.89 -3.92
N PRO A 118 -5.23 4.26 -3.20
CA PRO A 118 -5.98 3.29 -2.40
C PRO A 118 -6.67 2.22 -3.26
N LEU A 119 -7.07 2.52 -4.51
CA LEU A 119 -7.57 1.52 -5.44
C LEU A 119 -6.51 0.46 -5.73
N GLU A 120 -5.29 0.88 -6.09
CA GLU A 120 -4.17 -0.03 -6.31
C GLU A 120 -3.85 -0.85 -5.04
N VAL A 121 -3.88 -0.25 -3.85
CA VAL A 121 -3.73 -0.99 -2.57
C VAL A 121 -4.78 -2.09 -2.43
N MET A 122 -6.05 -1.80 -2.75
CA MET A 122 -7.12 -2.80 -2.70
C MET A 122 -6.89 -3.93 -3.72
N GLU A 123 -6.48 -3.61 -4.94
CA GLU A 123 -6.19 -4.60 -5.97
C GLU A 123 -5.05 -5.55 -5.54
N LYS A 124 -3.96 -4.99 -4.98
CA LYS A 124 -2.85 -5.78 -4.45
C LYS A 124 -3.25 -6.60 -3.22
N ALA A 125 -4.12 -6.07 -2.37
CA ALA A 125 -4.65 -6.80 -1.23
C ALA A 125 -5.50 -8.00 -1.68
N VAL A 126 -6.35 -7.84 -2.70
CA VAL A 126 -7.14 -8.95 -3.26
C VAL A 126 -6.25 -10.02 -3.87
N GLU A 127 -5.22 -9.61 -4.60
CA GLU A 127 -4.23 -10.55 -5.16
C GLU A 127 -3.51 -11.33 -4.05
N MET A 128 -3.03 -10.63 -3.02
CA MET A 128 -2.40 -11.25 -1.84
C MET A 128 -3.35 -12.24 -1.16
N LEU A 129 -4.62 -11.88 -0.95
CA LEU A 129 -5.62 -12.77 -0.34
C LEU A 129 -5.79 -14.07 -1.13
N GLY A 130 -5.79 -14.01 -2.47
CA GLY A 130 -5.83 -15.20 -3.31
C GLY A 130 -4.62 -16.13 -3.11
N ILE A 131 -3.43 -15.57 -2.87
CA ILE A 131 -2.24 -16.37 -2.52
C ILE A 131 -2.38 -16.97 -1.12
N LEU A 132 -2.86 -16.18 -0.14
CA LEU A 132 -3.05 -16.64 1.24
C LEU A 132 -4.06 -17.79 1.32
N ASP A 133 -5.11 -17.79 0.49
CA ASP A 133 -6.08 -18.90 0.40
C ASP A 133 -5.41 -20.21 -0.02
N VAL A 134 -4.43 -20.17 -0.94
CA VAL A 134 -3.67 -21.36 -1.33
C VAL A 134 -2.79 -21.82 -0.17
N LEU A 135 -2.09 -20.90 0.50
CA LEU A 135 -1.23 -21.19 1.64
C LEU A 135 -2.02 -21.76 2.83
N ALA A 136 -3.27 -21.33 3.04
CA ALA A 136 -4.11 -21.84 4.12
C ALA A 136 -4.39 -23.34 4.00
N VAL A 137 -4.35 -23.89 2.78
CA VAL A 137 -4.61 -25.32 2.50
C VAL A 137 -3.31 -26.11 2.30
N LYS A 138 -2.32 -25.51 1.62
CA LYS A 138 -1.11 -26.21 1.16
C LYS A 138 0.17 -25.85 1.95
N GLY A 139 0.10 -24.84 2.81
CA GLY A 139 1.22 -24.29 3.58
C GLY A 139 1.62 -25.07 4.84
#